data_AF-A0A2E5XJ51-F1
#
_entry.id   AF-A0A2E5XJ51-F1
#
_cell.length_a   1.000
_cell.length_b   1.000
_cell.length_c   1.000
_cell.angle_alpha   90.00
_cell.angle_beta   90.00
_cell.angle_gamma   90.00
#
_symmetry.space_group_name_H-M   'P 1'
#
loop_
_entity.id
_entity.type
_entity.pdbx_description
1 polymer ?
#
loop_
_entity_poly.entity_id
_entity_poly.type
_entity_poly.pdbx_seq_one_letter_code
_entity_poly.pdbx_strand_id
1 'polypeptide(L)'
;MPNRCGVPAILSALAFLLPVGAEEQDQGLSAPDEALPEVPPGVVDALADEKFRTRRTAQTQLLEWGKKDLERSVESLYKFYRQVENPEVRLRTREVLKALVILQQPLPGQGYLGIQMDTARWKNEQGLIQPAVLITDVRKGTAAAIAKLRDGDLIIGVDEVVFNDLAPTRMFADYIKSKQPGDEIRLKVRRGMDHLELTASLRRRPAVLDEINQWGLLPVLPDESEMDEKYFLEWLRNRKASERAGKKG
;
A
#
# COMPACT_ATOMS: atom_id res chain seq x y z
N MET A 1 -71.65 -12.80 -15.01
CA MET A 1 -70.67 -12.52 -13.93
C MET A 1 -71.48 -12.27 -12.67
N PRO A 2 -71.70 -13.29 -11.83
CA PRO A 2 -70.72 -13.81 -10.86
C PRO A 2 -70.77 -15.36 -10.76
N ASN A 3 -69.95 -15.98 -9.90
CA ASN A 3 -70.13 -17.28 -9.20
C ASN A 3 -68.73 -17.74 -8.70
N ARG A 4 -68.44 -17.75 -7.39
CA ARG A 4 -68.74 -18.76 -6.35
C ARG A 4 -68.09 -20.14 -6.58
N CYS A 5 -67.60 -20.69 -5.47
CA CYS A 5 -67.09 -22.06 -5.20
C CYS A 5 -65.57 -22.21 -5.35
N GLY A 6 -64.83 -22.86 -4.45
CA GLY A 6 -65.15 -23.58 -3.21
C GLY A 6 -63.85 -24.07 -2.55
N VAL A 7 -63.89 -24.25 -1.24
CA VAL A 7 -62.91 -24.99 -0.40
C VAL A 7 -63.37 -26.47 -0.44
N PRO A 8 -62.56 -27.56 -0.39
CA PRO A 8 -61.53 -27.82 0.63
C PRO A 8 -60.32 -28.71 0.25
N ALA A 9 -59.51 -28.98 1.29
CA ALA A 9 -58.33 -29.84 1.42
C ALA A 9 -58.39 -31.23 0.76
N ILE A 10 -57.21 -31.82 0.48
CA ILE A 10 -56.70 -33.09 1.08
C ILE A 10 -55.30 -33.41 0.52
N LEU A 11 -54.49 -33.98 1.41
CA LEU A 11 -53.15 -34.56 1.25
C LEU A 11 -52.95 -35.42 -0.01
N SER A 12 -51.77 -35.31 -0.62
CA SER A 12 -51.04 -36.49 -1.10
C SER A 12 -49.54 -36.25 -1.06
N ALA A 13 -48.88 -37.12 -0.31
CA ALA A 13 -47.45 -37.25 -0.23
C ALA A 13 -46.90 -37.80 -1.55
N LEU A 14 -45.83 -37.21 -2.05
CA LEU A 14 -44.84 -37.95 -2.83
C LEU A 14 -43.46 -37.51 -2.36
N ALA A 15 -42.83 -38.38 -1.59
CA ALA A 15 -41.44 -38.29 -1.21
C ALA A 15 -40.57 -38.40 -2.47
N PHE A 16 -39.79 -37.37 -2.76
CA PHE A 16 -38.61 -37.50 -3.60
C PHE A 16 -37.39 -37.35 -2.69
N LEU A 17 -36.75 -38.50 -2.44
CA LEU A 17 -35.39 -38.61 -1.97
C LEU A 17 -34.48 -37.80 -2.89
N LEU A 18 -33.63 -36.94 -2.32
CA LEU A 18 -32.19 -36.83 -2.62
C LEU A 18 -31.55 -35.99 -1.50
N PRO A 19 -30.50 -36.48 -0.81
CA PRO A 19 -29.81 -35.72 0.20
C PRO A 19 -28.80 -34.78 -0.48
N VAL A 20 -29.05 -33.46 -0.44
CA VAL A 20 -27.96 -32.48 -0.60
C VAL A 20 -27.26 -32.40 0.74
N GLY A 21 -26.28 -33.29 0.90
CA GLY A 21 -25.21 -33.11 1.87
C GLY A 21 -24.37 -31.92 1.43
N ALA A 22 -24.71 -30.73 1.91
CA ALA A 22 -23.78 -29.62 1.96
C ALA A 22 -22.89 -29.85 3.19
N GLU A 23 -21.90 -30.73 3.04
CA GLU A 23 -20.70 -30.64 3.86
C GLU A 23 -20.03 -29.32 3.48
N GLU A 24 -20.22 -28.30 4.31
CA GLU A 24 -19.26 -27.21 4.43
C GLU A 24 -17.96 -27.84 4.90
N GLN A 25 -17.16 -28.28 3.91
CA GLN A 25 -15.75 -28.49 4.10
C GLN A 25 -15.15 -27.11 4.38
N ASP A 26 -15.07 -26.80 5.67
CA ASP A 26 -14.05 -25.96 6.28
C ASP A 26 -12.69 -26.50 5.83
N GLN A 27 -12.29 -26.15 4.61
CA GLN A 27 -10.93 -26.27 4.16
C GLN A 27 -10.15 -25.18 4.89
N GLY A 28 -9.84 -25.48 6.15
CA GLY A 28 -8.67 -24.93 6.81
C GLY A 28 -7.53 -25.00 5.81
N LEU A 29 -7.10 -23.83 5.38
CA LEU A 29 -6.00 -23.62 4.44
C LEU A 29 -4.71 -24.06 5.14
N SER A 30 -4.53 -25.37 5.31
CA SER A 30 -3.23 -25.97 5.59
C SER A 30 -2.42 -25.83 4.32
N ALA A 31 -1.69 -24.71 4.23
CA ALA A 31 -0.63 -24.58 3.25
C ALA A 31 0.26 -25.83 3.33
N PRO A 32 0.62 -26.43 2.19
CA PRO A 32 1.45 -27.61 2.17
C PRO A 32 2.78 -27.33 2.88
N ASP A 33 3.33 -28.37 3.48
CA ASP A 33 4.64 -28.43 4.12
C ASP A 33 5.76 -28.14 3.08
N GLU A 34 5.83 -26.88 2.62
CA GLU A 34 6.74 -26.40 1.58
C GLU A 34 7.86 -25.60 2.22
N ALA A 35 9.08 -26.12 2.06
CA ALA A 35 10.31 -25.47 2.52
C ALA A 35 10.36 -24.00 2.09
N LEU A 36 10.82 -23.15 3.01
CA LEU A 36 11.07 -21.73 2.75
C LEU A 36 11.95 -21.55 1.50
N PRO A 37 11.64 -20.57 0.63
CA PRO A 37 12.42 -20.35 -0.58
C PRO A 37 13.86 -20.01 -0.21
N GLU A 38 14.82 -20.79 -0.73
CA GLU A 38 16.23 -20.58 -0.44
C GLU A 38 16.72 -19.27 -1.07
N VAL A 39 17.49 -18.50 -0.30
CA VAL A 39 18.11 -17.28 -0.79
C VAL A 39 19.14 -17.66 -1.86
N PRO A 40 19.11 -17.08 -3.07
CA PRO A 40 20.01 -17.49 -4.15
C PRO A 40 21.50 -17.32 -3.75
N PRO A 41 22.28 -18.42 -3.63
CA PRO A 41 23.63 -18.36 -3.07
C PRO A 41 24.58 -17.54 -3.94
N GLY A 42 24.47 -17.63 -5.28
CA GLY A 42 25.27 -16.82 -6.19
C GLY A 42 25.01 -15.31 -6.10
N VAL A 43 23.82 -14.90 -5.64
CA VAL A 43 23.50 -13.49 -5.39
C VAL A 43 24.13 -13.05 -4.07
N VAL A 44 24.12 -13.91 -3.05
CA VAL A 44 24.73 -13.67 -1.73
C VAL A 44 26.23 -13.41 -1.84
N ASP A 45 26.96 -14.25 -2.59
CA ASP A 45 28.41 -14.08 -2.77
C ASP A 45 28.73 -12.76 -3.48
N ALA A 46 27.90 -12.40 -4.46
CA ALA A 46 28.03 -11.14 -5.20
C ALA A 46 27.70 -9.89 -4.36
N LEU A 47 27.04 -10.01 -3.20
CA LEU A 47 26.84 -8.89 -2.27
C LEU A 47 28.15 -8.43 -1.63
N ALA A 48 29.15 -9.30 -1.49
CA ALA A 48 30.45 -8.97 -0.90
C ALA A 48 31.52 -8.58 -1.93
N ASP A 49 31.23 -8.65 -3.23
CA ASP A 49 32.19 -8.41 -4.32
C ASP A 49 32.83 -7.01 -4.23
N GLU A 50 34.12 -6.82 -4.46
CA GLU A 50 34.79 -5.51 -4.36
C GLU A 50 34.28 -4.46 -5.36
N LYS A 51 33.67 -4.88 -6.46
CA LYS A 51 33.10 -4.00 -7.49
C LYS A 51 31.71 -3.54 -7.09
N PHE A 52 31.57 -2.22 -6.92
CA PHE A 52 30.30 -1.58 -6.59
C PHE A 52 29.15 -1.96 -7.53
N ARG A 53 29.41 -2.06 -8.84
CA ARG A 53 28.38 -2.44 -9.83
C ARG A 53 27.83 -3.85 -9.57
N THR A 54 28.72 -4.82 -9.34
CA THR A 54 28.35 -6.21 -9.05
C THR A 54 27.48 -6.30 -7.80
N ARG A 55 27.89 -5.63 -6.71
CA ARG A 55 27.10 -5.60 -5.47
C ARG A 55 25.72 -4.97 -5.64
N ARG A 56 25.63 -3.87 -6.40
CA ARG A 56 24.36 -3.17 -6.64
C ARG A 56 23.40 -4.04 -7.46
N THR A 57 23.90 -4.70 -8.50
CA THR A 57 23.11 -5.65 -9.29
C THR A 57 22.61 -6.81 -8.44
N ALA A 58 23.47 -7.37 -7.59
CA ALA A 58 23.09 -8.43 -6.66
C ALA A 58 21.98 -7.99 -5.68
N GLN A 59 22.06 -6.78 -5.12
CA GLN A 59 20.99 -6.23 -4.29
C GLN A 59 19.67 -6.07 -5.04
N THR A 60 19.70 -5.60 -6.28
CA THR A 60 18.49 -5.47 -7.12
C THR A 60 17.87 -6.84 -7.41
N GLN A 61 18.68 -7.84 -7.79
CA GLN A 61 18.21 -9.21 -8.03
C GLN A 61 17.62 -9.84 -6.78
N LEU A 62 18.23 -9.61 -5.61
CA LEU A 62 17.71 -10.11 -4.34
C LEU A 62 16.37 -9.47 -3.96
N LEU A 63 16.21 -8.17 -4.25
CA LEU A 63 14.94 -7.47 -4.07
C LEU A 63 13.86 -8.00 -5.01
N GLU A 64 14.19 -8.20 -6.29
CA GLU A 64 13.26 -8.76 -7.29
C GLU A 64 12.85 -10.20 -6.95
N TRP A 65 13.78 -11.01 -6.45
CA TRP A 65 13.48 -12.35 -5.93
C TRP A 65 12.49 -12.27 -4.77
N GLY A 66 12.76 -11.42 -3.78
CA GLY A 66 11.89 -11.31 -2.60
C GLY A 66 10.50 -10.74 -2.91
N LYS A 67 10.36 -9.94 -3.97
CA LYS A 67 9.06 -9.44 -4.44
C LYS A 67 8.15 -10.52 -5.02
N LYS A 68 8.69 -11.64 -5.50
CA LYS A 68 7.88 -12.74 -6.08
C LYS A 68 7.05 -13.47 -5.03
N ASP A 69 7.59 -13.57 -3.81
CA ASP A 69 6.93 -14.20 -2.67
C ASP A 69 7.31 -13.44 -1.40
N LEU A 70 6.60 -12.33 -1.14
CA LEU A 70 6.94 -11.39 -0.07
C LEU A 70 6.97 -12.06 1.31
N GLU A 71 5.98 -12.88 1.63
CA GLU A 71 5.86 -13.44 2.98
C GLU A 71 6.95 -14.48 3.28
N ARG A 72 7.14 -15.44 2.38
CA ARG A 72 8.12 -16.52 2.60
C ARG A 72 9.56 -16.02 2.40
N SER A 73 9.79 -15.10 1.46
CA SER A 73 11.13 -14.56 1.21
C SER A 73 11.62 -13.67 2.35
N VAL A 74 10.74 -12.90 3.01
CA VAL A 74 11.11 -12.10 4.19
C VAL A 74 11.58 -13.00 5.33
N GLU A 75 10.87 -14.09 5.60
CA GLU A 75 11.25 -15.04 6.65
C GLU A 75 12.61 -15.71 6.33
N SER A 76 12.79 -16.14 5.08
CA SER A 76 14.03 -16.78 4.60
C SER A 76 15.22 -15.82 4.71
N LEU A 77 15.04 -14.57 4.26
CA LEU A 77 16.07 -13.56 4.29
C LEU A 77 16.40 -13.09 5.71
N TYR A 78 15.42 -13.07 6.61
CA TYR A 78 15.63 -12.78 8.03
C TYR A 78 16.45 -13.89 8.72
N LYS A 79 16.15 -15.16 8.45
CA LYS A 79 16.97 -16.29 8.94
C LYS A 79 18.40 -16.20 8.44
N PHE A 80 18.57 -15.93 7.15
CA PHE A 80 19.88 -15.71 6.54
C PHE A 80 20.62 -14.54 7.20
N TYR A 81 19.98 -13.37 7.32
CA TYR A 81 20.55 -12.17 7.96
C TYR A 81 21.12 -12.42 9.36
N ARG A 82 20.53 -13.35 10.12
CA ARG A 82 20.99 -13.71 11.47
C ARG A 82 22.20 -14.62 11.51
N GLN A 83 22.40 -15.44 10.48
CA GLN A 83 23.49 -16.42 10.40
C GLN A 83 24.73 -15.84 9.71
N VAL A 84 24.56 -14.77 8.94
CA VAL A 84 25.67 -14.11 8.23
C VAL A 84 26.64 -13.46 9.21
N GLU A 85 27.89 -13.91 9.15
CA GLU A 85 29.02 -13.34 9.91
C GLU A 85 29.66 -12.17 9.18
N ASN A 86 29.68 -12.18 7.85
CA ASN A 86 30.32 -11.14 7.05
C ASN A 86 29.58 -9.78 7.21
N PRO A 87 30.24 -8.72 7.71
CA PRO A 87 29.59 -7.45 8.02
C PRO A 87 29.01 -6.74 6.77
N GLU A 88 29.67 -6.86 5.61
CA GLU A 88 29.24 -6.22 4.36
C GLU A 88 27.99 -6.90 3.81
N VAL A 89 27.98 -8.24 3.79
CA VAL A 89 26.81 -9.03 3.39
C VAL A 89 25.65 -8.72 4.35
N ARG A 90 25.91 -8.71 5.66
CA ARG A 90 24.89 -8.42 6.67
C ARG A 90 24.24 -7.06 6.47
N LEU A 91 25.03 -6.01 6.22
CA LEU A 91 24.52 -4.66 5.98
C LEU A 91 23.66 -4.62 4.71
N ARG A 92 24.08 -5.26 3.62
CA ARG A 92 23.34 -5.25 2.36
C ARG A 92 22.07 -6.08 2.41
N THR A 93 22.14 -7.25 3.05
CA THR A 93 20.98 -8.08 3.34
C THR A 93 19.99 -7.32 4.21
N ARG A 94 20.45 -6.54 5.21
CA ARG A 94 19.59 -5.68 6.02
C ARG A 94 18.84 -4.66 5.17
N GLU A 95 19.50 -4.01 4.23
CA GLU A 95 18.83 -3.02 3.35
C GLU A 95 17.75 -3.66 2.48
N VAL A 96 18.02 -4.84 1.90
CA VAL A 96 17.02 -5.57 1.10
C VAL A 96 15.89 -6.09 1.98
N LEU A 97 16.21 -6.66 3.14
CA LEU A 97 15.22 -7.12 4.12
C LEU A 97 14.33 -5.96 4.58
N LYS A 98 14.91 -4.79 4.88
CA LYS A 98 14.16 -3.58 5.19
C LYS A 98 13.19 -3.23 4.06
N ALA A 99 13.67 -3.17 2.82
CA ALA A 99 12.82 -2.87 1.67
C ALA A 99 11.67 -3.87 1.51
N LEU A 100 11.94 -5.18 1.64
CA LEU A 100 10.91 -6.22 1.55
C LEU A 100 9.91 -6.18 2.71
N VAL A 101 10.39 -5.93 3.93
CA VAL A 101 9.54 -5.76 5.11
C VAL A 101 8.62 -4.55 4.96
N ILE A 102 9.14 -3.45 4.39
CA ILE A 102 8.33 -2.26 4.07
C ILE A 102 7.27 -2.58 3.02
N LEU A 103 7.61 -3.35 1.99
CA LEU A 103 6.66 -3.81 0.97
C LEU A 103 5.62 -4.80 1.51
N GLN A 104 5.99 -5.65 2.47
CA GLN A 104 5.11 -6.65 3.08
C GLN A 104 4.12 -6.02 4.06
N GLN A 105 4.38 -4.81 4.58
CA GLN A 105 3.44 -4.20 5.51
C GLN A 105 2.08 -4.11 4.82
N PRO A 106 1.00 -4.69 5.38
CA PRO A 106 -0.27 -4.01 5.22
C PRO A 106 0.02 -2.61 5.72
N LEU A 107 -0.19 -1.58 4.91
CA LEU A 107 0.06 -0.21 5.33
C LEU A 107 -1.22 0.26 6.03
N PRO A 108 -1.45 -0.02 7.35
CA PRO A 108 -2.67 0.42 8.00
C PRO A 108 -2.67 1.94 8.00
N GLY A 109 -3.70 2.51 7.39
CA GLY A 109 -3.85 3.94 7.27
C GLY A 109 -4.49 4.33 5.96
N GLN A 110 -4.85 5.60 5.89
CA GLN A 110 -5.36 6.22 4.69
C GLN A 110 -4.20 6.58 3.77
N GLY A 111 -4.38 6.44 2.46
CA GLY A 111 -3.45 6.97 1.48
C GLY A 111 -3.12 8.44 1.76
N TYR A 112 -1.85 8.81 1.56
CA TYR A 112 -1.35 10.15 1.83
C TYR A 112 -0.50 10.65 0.67
N LEU A 113 -0.96 11.73 0.05
CA LEU A 113 -0.28 12.38 -1.06
C LEU A 113 0.73 13.44 -0.58
N GLY A 114 0.43 14.14 0.52
CA GLY A 114 1.34 15.14 1.11
C GLY A 114 1.22 16.57 0.56
N ILE A 115 0.02 16.98 0.18
CA ILE A 115 -0.25 18.35 -0.30
C ILE A 115 -1.14 19.13 0.67
N GLN A 116 -1.00 20.45 0.68
CA GLN A 116 -2.06 21.35 1.06
C GLN A 116 -2.85 21.75 -0.18
N MET A 117 -4.15 21.92 -0.01
CA MET A 117 -5.05 22.17 -1.11
C MET A 117 -6.14 23.16 -0.75
N ASP A 118 -6.61 23.87 -1.76
CA ASP A 118 -7.76 24.75 -1.67
C ASP A 118 -8.74 24.50 -2.83
N THR A 119 -9.98 24.95 -2.65
CA THR A 119 -11.03 24.83 -3.66
C THR A 119 -10.80 25.87 -4.75
N ALA A 120 -10.70 25.42 -5.99
CA ALA A 120 -10.56 26.28 -7.14
C ALA A 120 -11.59 25.96 -8.23
N ARG A 121 -11.63 26.82 -9.24
CA ARG A 121 -12.42 26.63 -10.44
C ARG A 121 -11.56 26.94 -11.64
N TRP A 122 -11.78 26.22 -12.72
CA TRP A 122 -11.05 26.39 -13.96
C TRP A 122 -12.01 26.41 -15.14
N LYS A 123 -11.59 27.05 -16.24
CA LYS A 123 -12.36 27.09 -17.48
C LYS A 123 -11.84 26.03 -18.41
N ASN A 124 -12.69 25.07 -18.78
CA ASN A 124 -12.34 24.04 -19.74
C ASN A 124 -12.31 24.60 -21.18
N GLU A 125 -11.91 23.78 -22.14
CA GLU A 125 -11.77 24.17 -23.55
C GLU A 125 -13.11 24.67 -24.16
N GLN A 126 -14.23 24.13 -23.69
CA GLN A 126 -15.59 24.50 -24.09
C GLN A 126 -16.08 25.80 -23.41
N GLY A 127 -15.25 26.39 -22.56
CA GLY A 127 -15.54 27.62 -21.86
C GLY A 127 -16.44 27.48 -20.64
N LEU A 128 -16.74 26.26 -20.21
CA LEU A 128 -17.51 25.97 -19.00
C LEU A 128 -16.60 26.04 -17.77
N ILE A 129 -17.14 26.59 -16.69
CA ILE A 129 -16.46 26.65 -15.39
C ILE A 129 -16.64 25.30 -14.69
N GLN A 130 -15.55 24.62 -14.40
CA GLN A 130 -15.52 23.34 -13.69
C GLN A 130 -14.78 23.48 -12.35
N PRO A 131 -15.17 22.69 -11.34
CA PRO A 131 -14.45 22.65 -10.07
C PRO A 131 -13.08 21.98 -10.24
N ALA A 132 -12.11 22.44 -9.46
CA ALA A 132 -10.75 21.89 -9.41
C ALA A 132 -10.18 21.99 -8.00
N VAL A 133 -9.10 21.27 -7.76
CA VAL A 133 -8.33 21.35 -6.51
C VAL A 133 -7.02 22.08 -6.80
N LEU A 134 -6.81 23.23 -6.16
CA LEU A 134 -5.56 23.97 -6.24
C LEU A 134 -4.58 23.44 -5.22
N ILE A 135 -3.37 23.09 -5.66
CA ILE A 135 -2.28 22.74 -4.76
C ILE A 135 -1.66 24.04 -4.23
N THR A 136 -1.78 24.29 -2.93
CA THR A 136 -1.24 25.49 -2.29
C THR A 136 0.18 25.28 -1.75
N ASP A 137 0.49 24.06 -1.30
CA ASP A 137 1.82 23.68 -0.83
C ASP A 137 2.08 22.19 -1.07
N VAL A 138 3.32 21.84 -1.37
CA VAL A 138 3.77 20.46 -1.57
C VAL A 138 4.84 20.14 -0.54
N ARG A 139 4.54 19.20 0.36
CA ARG A 139 5.49 18.83 1.40
C ARG A 139 6.65 18.02 0.82
N LYS A 140 7.87 18.42 1.18
CA LYS A 140 9.09 17.69 0.80
C LYS A 140 9.08 16.26 1.33
N GLY A 141 9.65 15.33 0.57
CA GLY A 141 9.73 13.90 0.95
C GLY A 141 8.40 13.12 0.85
N THR A 142 7.32 13.74 0.36
CA THR A 142 6.02 13.07 0.20
C THR A 142 5.80 12.55 -1.23
N ALA A 143 4.75 11.74 -1.39
CA ALA A 143 4.34 11.20 -2.69
C ALA A 143 4.15 12.29 -3.76
N ALA A 144 3.61 13.45 -3.37
CA ALA A 144 3.43 14.60 -4.24
C ALA A 144 4.75 15.17 -4.78
N ALA A 145 5.74 15.34 -3.90
CA ALA A 145 7.04 15.86 -4.26
C ALA A 145 7.76 14.92 -5.25
N ILE A 146 7.65 13.60 -5.03
CA ILE A 146 8.25 12.58 -5.90
C ILE A 146 7.53 12.52 -7.25
N ALA A 147 6.20 12.66 -7.24
CA ALA A 147 5.38 12.78 -8.44
C ALA A 147 5.58 14.12 -9.20
N LYS A 148 6.47 14.99 -8.71
CA LYS A 148 6.80 16.29 -9.32
C LYS A 148 5.61 17.25 -9.41
N LEU A 149 4.65 17.11 -8.49
CA LEU A 149 3.63 18.11 -8.26
C LEU A 149 4.28 19.38 -7.71
N ARG A 150 3.68 20.53 -8.04
CA ARG A 150 4.15 21.85 -7.63
C ARG A 150 3.02 22.65 -7.03
N ASP A 151 3.39 23.65 -6.25
CA ASP A 151 2.53 24.74 -5.85
C ASP A 151 1.95 25.45 -7.09
N GLY A 152 0.66 25.79 -7.02
CA GLY A 152 -0.07 26.42 -8.13
C GLY A 152 -0.64 25.45 -9.17
N ASP A 153 -0.35 24.15 -9.06
CA ASP A 153 -0.95 23.14 -9.93
C ASP A 153 -2.46 23.00 -9.66
N LEU A 154 -3.26 22.88 -10.72
CA LEU A 154 -4.70 22.62 -10.63
C LEU A 154 -4.98 21.16 -10.95
N ILE A 155 -5.39 20.37 -9.96
CA ILE A 155 -5.87 19.02 -10.18
C ILE A 155 -7.30 19.12 -10.70
N ILE A 156 -7.52 18.61 -11.92
CA ILE A 156 -8.81 18.63 -12.61
C ILE A 156 -9.50 17.26 -12.59
N GLY A 157 -8.77 16.21 -12.19
CA GLY A 157 -9.31 14.88 -11.96
C GLY A 157 -8.27 13.90 -11.41
N VAL A 158 -8.74 12.76 -10.92
CA VAL A 158 -7.92 11.65 -10.43
C VAL A 158 -8.44 10.35 -11.03
N ASP A 159 -7.57 9.63 -11.73
CA ASP A 159 -7.89 8.46 -12.53
C ASP A 159 -9.08 8.72 -13.47
N GLU A 160 -10.20 8.02 -13.24
CA GLU A 160 -11.46 8.17 -13.98
C GLU A 160 -12.44 9.14 -13.30
N VAL A 161 -12.12 9.62 -12.10
CA VAL A 161 -12.96 10.55 -11.33
C VAL A 161 -12.67 11.99 -11.78
N VAL A 162 -13.71 12.64 -12.29
CA VAL A 162 -13.70 14.08 -12.61
C VAL A 162 -14.51 14.81 -11.56
N PHE A 163 -14.02 15.96 -11.11
CA PHE A 163 -14.75 16.77 -10.14
C PHE A 163 -15.98 17.41 -10.78
N ASN A 164 -17.15 17.12 -10.22
CA ASN A 164 -18.44 17.66 -10.68
C ASN A 164 -19.23 18.35 -9.55
N ASP A 165 -18.77 18.26 -8.31
CA ASP A 165 -19.43 18.83 -7.13
C ASP A 165 -18.81 20.17 -6.69
N LEU A 166 -19.53 20.90 -5.83
CA LEU A 166 -19.13 22.16 -5.22
C LEU A 166 -17.98 22.01 -4.19
N ALA A 167 -17.67 20.78 -3.75
CA ALA A 167 -16.62 20.48 -2.77
C ALA A 167 -15.52 19.54 -3.33
N PRO A 168 -14.76 19.96 -4.36
CA PRO A 168 -13.76 19.11 -5.03
C PRO A 168 -12.63 18.67 -4.08
N THR A 169 -12.24 19.53 -3.13
CA THR A 169 -11.21 19.23 -2.12
C THR A 169 -11.60 18.06 -1.22
N ARG A 170 -12.87 18.00 -0.79
CA ARG A 170 -13.39 16.91 0.03
C ARG A 170 -13.46 15.61 -0.76
N MET A 171 -14.02 15.66 -1.98
CA MET A 171 -14.07 14.48 -2.87
C MET A 171 -12.67 13.91 -3.12
N PHE A 172 -11.71 14.78 -3.40
CA PHE A 172 -10.33 14.38 -3.61
C PHE A 172 -9.74 13.77 -2.33
N ALA A 173 -9.89 14.42 -1.18
CA ALA A 173 -9.41 13.88 0.09
C ALA A 173 -9.98 12.50 0.39
N ASP A 174 -11.30 12.33 0.25
CA ASP A 174 -11.99 11.06 0.53
C ASP A 174 -11.57 9.97 -0.47
N TYR A 175 -11.35 10.32 -1.73
CA TYR A 175 -10.79 9.41 -2.74
C TYR A 175 -9.41 8.90 -2.32
N ILE A 176 -8.48 9.81 -2.02
CA ILE A 176 -7.12 9.46 -1.60
C ILE A 176 -7.11 8.62 -0.32
N LYS A 177 -8.02 8.92 0.62
CA LYS A 177 -8.17 8.15 1.87
C LYS A 177 -8.74 6.75 1.68
N SER A 178 -9.54 6.54 0.64
CA SER A 178 -10.11 5.22 0.31
C SER A 178 -9.08 4.28 -0.31
N LYS A 179 -7.97 4.82 -0.81
CA LYS A 179 -6.84 4.06 -1.35
C LYS A 179 -5.87 3.64 -0.26
N GLN A 180 -5.17 2.55 -0.52
CA GLN A 180 -4.12 2.08 0.38
C GLN A 180 -2.81 2.80 0.07
N PRO A 181 -1.97 3.03 1.07
CA PRO A 181 -0.59 3.41 0.82
C PRO A 181 0.07 2.35 -0.08
N GLY A 182 0.89 2.78 -1.04
CA GLY A 182 1.47 1.96 -2.10
C GLY A 182 0.70 2.04 -3.43
N ASP A 183 -0.61 2.33 -3.39
CA ASP A 183 -1.44 2.43 -4.60
C ASP A 183 -0.94 3.53 -5.53
N GLU A 184 -0.86 3.23 -6.82
CA GLU A 184 -0.60 4.22 -7.85
C GLU A 184 -1.90 4.89 -8.29
N ILE A 185 -1.90 6.23 -8.29
CA ILE A 185 -3.00 7.06 -8.79
C ILE A 185 -2.51 7.93 -9.95
N ARG A 186 -3.36 8.16 -10.94
CA ARG A 186 -3.07 9.08 -12.05
C ARG A 186 -3.77 10.41 -11.84
N LEU A 187 -2.99 11.46 -11.65
CA LEU A 187 -3.49 12.82 -11.44
C LEU A 187 -3.52 13.55 -12.77
N LYS A 188 -4.69 14.07 -13.13
CA LYS A 188 -4.85 14.99 -14.26
C LYS A 188 -4.67 16.39 -13.72
N VAL A 189 -3.57 17.03 -14.11
CA VAL A 189 -3.12 18.31 -13.59
C VAL A 189 -3.06 19.32 -14.72
N ARG A 190 -3.50 20.53 -14.45
CA ARG A 190 -3.31 21.68 -15.32
C ARG A 190 -2.27 22.60 -14.69
N ARG A 191 -1.19 22.85 -15.43
CA ARG A 191 -0.12 23.78 -15.03
C ARG A 191 -0.10 24.93 -16.04
N GLY A 192 -0.72 26.05 -15.66
CA GLY A 192 -0.92 27.17 -16.59
C GLY A 192 -1.86 26.80 -17.74
N MET A 193 -1.30 26.64 -18.94
CA MET A 193 -2.03 26.24 -20.16
C MET A 193 -1.84 24.77 -20.51
N ASP A 194 -0.90 24.08 -19.88
CA ASP A 194 -0.56 22.70 -20.20
C ASP A 194 -1.39 21.71 -19.38
N HIS A 195 -1.79 20.62 -20.03
CA HIS A 195 -2.42 19.46 -19.40
C HIS A 195 -1.38 18.36 -19.21
N LEU A 196 -1.16 17.98 -17.95
CA LEU A 196 -0.19 17.00 -17.52
C LEU A 196 -0.91 15.82 -16.86
N GLU A 197 -0.46 14.62 -17.14
CA GLU A 197 -0.87 13.42 -16.41
C GLU A 197 0.32 12.94 -15.59
N LEU A 198 0.17 12.93 -14.26
CA LEU A 198 1.23 12.60 -13.32
C LEU A 198 0.81 11.39 -12.49
N THR A 199 1.62 10.34 -12.53
CA THR A 199 1.41 9.17 -11.67
C THR A 199 2.07 9.39 -10.32
N ALA A 200 1.31 9.23 -9.24
CA ALA A 200 1.80 9.30 -7.88
C ALA A 200 1.54 7.97 -7.16
N SER A 201 2.58 7.40 -6.54
CA SER A 201 2.40 6.26 -5.62
C SER A 201 2.11 6.82 -4.23
N LEU A 202 0.93 6.52 -3.70
CA LEU A 202 0.47 6.98 -2.40
C LEU A 202 1.34 6.44 -1.29
N ARG A 203 1.49 7.20 -0.21
CA ARG A 203 2.30 6.81 0.94
C ARG A 203 1.48 6.78 2.21
N ARG A 204 2.12 6.29 3.27
CA ARG A 204 1.51 6.26 4.60
C ARG A 204 1.37 7.68 5.13
N ARG A 205 0.20 8.00 5.67
CA ARG A 205 0.00 9.21 6.47
C ARG A 205 0.86 9.12 7.74
N PRO A 206 1.80 10.05 8.00
CA PRO A 206 2.56 10.03 9.24
C PRO A 206 1.63 10.18 10.46
N ALA A 207 1.73 9.27 11.43
CA ALA A 207 0.86 9.27 12.63
C ALA A 207 0.98 10.55 13.47
N VAL A 208 2.15 11.19 13.41
CA VAL A 208 2.39 12.52 14.02
C VAL A 208 1.35 13.54 13.53
N LEU A 209 0.83 13.40 12.29
CA LEU A 209 -0.21 14.29 11.76
C LEU A 209 -1.56 14.17 12.44
N ASP A 210 -1.84 13.05 13.09
CA ASP A 210 -3.11 12.81 13.79
C ASP A 210 -3.04 13.30 15.25
N GLU A 211 -1.83 13.48 15.78
CA GLU A 211 -1.57 13.99 17.14
C GLU A 211 -1.69 15.52 17.25
N ILE A 212 -1.66 16.27 16.12
CA ILE A 212 -1.63 17.75 16.12
C ILE A 212 -3.03 18.35 15.93
N ASN A 213 -3.97 18.00 16.81
CA ASN A 213 -5.22 18.78 16.91
C ASN A 213 -5.16 19.91 17.93
N GLN A 214 -4.00 20.16 18.56
CA GLN A 214 -3.98 20.93 19.80
C GLN A 214 -3.20 22.26 19.76
N TRP A 215 -2.22 22.48 18.86
CA TRP A 215 -1.29 23.65 18.99
C TRP A 215 -0.81 24.33 17.70
N GLY A 216 -1.61 24.37 16.62
CA GLY A 216 -1.47 25.33 15.50
C GLY A 216 -0.18 25.34 14.66
N LEU A 217 0.86 24.61 15.05
CA LEU A 217 2.10 24.40 14.32
C LEU A 217 2.11 22.98 13.78
N LEU A 218 2.07 22.85 12.45
CA LEU A 218 2.31 21.57 11.79
C LEU A 218 3.78 21.17 12.02
N PRO A 219 4.07 20.00 12.61
CA PRO A 219 5.42 19.55 12.86
C PRO A 219 6.12 19.25 11.55
N VAL A 220 7.44 19.46 11.54
CA VAL A 220 8.29 18.97 10.47
C VAL A 220 8.14 17.45 10.43
N LEU A 221 7.67 16.93 9.30
CA LEU A 221 7.57 15.49 9.11
C LEU A 221 8.99 14.90 9.11
N PRO A 222 9.25 13.81 9.85
CA PRO A 222 10.51 13.08 9.72
C PRO A 222 10.68 12.60 8.28
N ASP A 223 11.92 12.51 7.83
CA ASP A 223 12.22 12.03 6.48
C ASP A 223 11.73 10.58 6.32
N GLU A 224 11.32 10.19 5.11
CA GLU A 224 10.76 8.86 4.84
C GLU A 224 11.73 7.76 5.29
N SER A 225 13.02 7.95 5.03
CA SER A 225 14.05 7.02 5.46
C SER A 225 14.10 6.81 6.97
N GLU A 226 13.75 7.83 7.76
CA GLU A 226 13.70 7.73 9.23
C GLU A 226 12.45 6.97 9.69
N MET A 227 11.31 7.19 9.04
CA MET A 227 10.07 6.46 9.33
C MET A 227 10.21 4.97 8.99
N ASP A 228 10.78 4.68 7.82
CA ASP A 228 11.05 3.34 7.33
C ASP A 228 12.03 2.59 8.24
N GLU A 229 13.09 3.28 8.66
CA GLU A 229 14.07 2.74 9.61
C GLU A 229 13.41 2.44 10.97
N LYS A 230 12.62 3.37 11.51
CA LYS A 230 11.93 3.19 12.79
C LYS A 230 10.99 1.99 12.76
N TYR A 231 10.21 1.86 11.69
CA TYR A 231 9.35 0.69 11.52
C TYR A 231 10.17 -0.60 11.48
N PHE A 232 11.22 -0.63 10.65
CA PHE A 232 12.03 -1.83 10.48
C PHE A 232 12.67 -2.29 11.79
N LEU A 233 13.13 -1.36 12.61
CA LEU A 233 13.66 -1.65 13.95
C LEU A 233 12.58 -2.23 14.89
N GLU A 234 11.36 -1.70 14.84
CA GLU A 234 10.23 -2.24 15.61
C GLU A 234 9.85 -3.65 15.15
N TRP A 235 9.79 -3.89 13.84
CA TRP A 235 9.57 -5.21 13.26
C TRP A 235 10.64 -6.22 13.72
N LEU A 236 11.92 -5.85 13.68
CA LEU A 236 13.02 -6.68 14.20
C LEU A 236 12.88 -6.98 15.69
N ARG A 237 12.47 -5.98 16.50
CA ARG A 237 12.25 -6.15 17.94
C ARG A 237 11.14 -7.16 18.20
N ASN A 238 10.02 -7.04 17.49
CA ASN A 238 8.86 -7.92 17.64
C ASN A 238 9.18 -9.35 17.22
N ARG A 239 9.91 -9.55 16.12
CA ARG A 239 10.38 -10.87 15.68
C ARG A 239 11.31 -11.55 16.70
N LYS A 240 12.25 -10.79 17.27
CA LYS A 240 13.10 -11.31 18.36
C LYS A 240 12.30 -11.68 19.61
N ALA A 241 11.24 -10.93 19.92
CA ALA A 241 10.38 -11.21 21.07
C ALA A 241 9.54 -12.48 20.86
N SER A 242 8.94 -12.68 19.68
CA SER A 242 8.13 -13.86 19.36
C SER A 242 8.94 -15.16 19.40
N GLU A 243 10.18 -15.14 18.89
CA GLU A 243 11.08 -16.30 18.99
C GLU A 243 11.45 -16.67 20.44
N ARG A 244 11.67 -15.66 21.29
CA ARG A 244 11.99 -15.88 22.71
C ARG A 244 10.81 -16.46 23.47
N ALA A 245 9.59 -16.07 23.10
CA ALA A 245 8.37 -16.62 23.67
C ALA A 245 8.15 -18.08 23.22
N GLY A 246 8.39 -18.40 21.95
CA GLY A 246 8.27 -19.77 21.41
C GLY A 246 9.31 -20.77 21.94
N LYS A 247 10.46 -20.30 22.47
CA LYS A 247 11.47 -21.14 23.13
C LYS A 247 11.19 -21.43 24.61
N LYS A 248 10.17 -20.80 25.21
CA LYS A 248 9.83 -20.92 26.64
C LYS A 248 8.60 -21.78 26.93
N GLY A 249 7.90 -22.26 25.90
CA GLY A 249 6.84 -23.28 26.00
C GLY A 249 7.37 -24.63 25.60
#